data_AF-A0A1V4YC69-F1
#
_entry.id   AF-A0A1V4YC69-F1
#
_cell.length_a   1.000
_cell.length_b   1.000
_cell.length_c   1.000
_cell.angle_alpha   90.00
_cell.angle_beta   90.00
_cell.angle_gamma   90.00
#
_symmetry.space_group_name_H-M   'P 1'
#
loop_
_entity.id
_entity.type
_entity.pdbx_description
1 polymer ?
#
loop_
_entity_poly.entity_id
_entity_poly.type
_entity_poly.pdbx_seq_one_letter_code
_entity_poly.pdbx_strand_id
1 'polypeptide(L)' 'MKNGHFTIIFLDMRIGVDDDISIVESHAIAHQVENGPKQQFDGIQAVVIHIEPVSFEPSP' A
#
# COMPACT_ATOMS: atom_id res chain seq x y z
N MET A 1 28.85 2.89 18.34
CA MET A 1 27.83 2.19 17.54
C MET A 1 26.50 2.44 18.25
N LYS A 2 25.59 3.23 17.66
CA LYS A 2 24.35 3.62 18.34
C LYS A 2 23.48 2.37 18.51
N ASN A 3 23.08 2.12 19.76
CA ASN A 3 22.31 1.00 20.30
C ASN A 3 21.36 0.37 19.27
N GLY A 4 21.60 -0.91 18.94
CA GLY A 4 20.88 -1.66 17.93
C GLY A 4 19.47 -2.06 18.36
N HIS A 5 18.50 -1.18 18.15
CA HIS A 5 17.09 -1.55 18.14
C HIS A 5 16.71 -1.88 16.69
N PHE A 6 16.56 -3.17 16.38
CA PHE A 6 15.93 -3.59 15.14
C PHE A 6 14.42 -3.44 15.31
N THR A 7 13.85 -2.42 14.68
CA THR A 7 12.40 -2.26 14.59
C THR A 7 11.90 -3.17 13.48
N ILE A 8 10.95 -4.06 13.80
CA ILE A 8 10.27 -4.89 12.81
C ILE A 8 8.91 -4.26 12.56
N ILE A 9 8.58 -3.99 11.31
CA ILE A 9 7.37 -3.30 10.90
C ILE A 9 6.53 -4.23 10.02
N PHE A 10 5.28 -4.43 10.42
CA PHE A 10 4.23 -5.05 9.62
C PHE A 10 3.20 -3.99 9.31
N LEU A 11 2.88 -3.80 8.03
CA LEU A 11 2.04 -2.71 7.57
C LEU A 11 0.80 -3.26 6.86
N ASP A 12 -0.38 -2.82 7.30
CA ASP A 12 -1.67 -3.06 6.64
C ASP A 12 -2.16 -1.73 6.06
N MET A 13 -2.44 -1.70 4.76
CA MET A 13 -2.87 -0.49 4.05
C MET A 13 -4.15 -0.78 3.29
N ARG A 14 -5.03 0.22 3.26
CA ARG A 14 -6.17 0.26 2.33
C ARG A 14 -5.94 1.33 1.30
N ILE A 15 -6.15 1.00 0.04
CA ILE A 15 -6.12 1.96 -1.06
C ILE A 15 -7.45 1.95 -1.80
N GLY A 16 -7.92 3.14 -2.14
CA GLY A 16 -9.02 3.32 -3.06
C GLY A 16 -8.50 3.33 -4.49
N VAL A 17 -9.15 2.60 -5.38
CA VAL A 17 -8.92 2.69 -6.84
C VAL A 17 -10.24 2.97 -7.54
N ASP A 18 -10.19 3.45 -8.77
CA ASP A 18 -11.41 3.61 -9.58
C ASP A 18 -12.14 2.27 -9.69
N ASP A 19 -13.47 2.30 -9.67
CA ASP A 19 -14.29 1.08 -9.64
C ASP A 19 -14.41 0.39 -11.00
N ASP A 20 -13.93 1.05 -12.06
CA ASP A 20 -13.93 0.56 -13.44
C ASP A 20 -12.61 -0.07 -13.90
N ILE A 21 -11.53 0.00 -13.11
CA ILE A 21 -10.24 -0.59 -13.50
C ILE A 21 -10.27 -2.12 -13.42
N SER A 22 -9.43 -2.76 -14.24
CA SER A 22 -9.29 -4.22 -14.19
C SER A 22 -8.54 -4.68 -12.93
N ILE A 23 -8.76 -5.94 -12.56
CA ILE A 23 -8.03 -6.62 -11.47
C ILE A 23 -6.50 -6.60 -11.71
N VAL A 24 -6.08 -6.68 -12.97
CA VAL A 24 -4.65 -6.66 -13.33
C VAL A 24 -4.06 -5.27 -13.06
N GLU A 25 -4.77 -4.22 -13.44
CA GLU A 25 -4.36 -2.84 -13.17
C GLU A 25 -4.36 -2.54 -11.67
N SER A 26 -5.39 -2.98 -10.94
CA SER A 26 -5.46 -2.81 -9.49
C SER A 26 -4.28 -3.51 -8.78
N HIS A 27 -3.91 -4.70 -9.23
CA HIS A 27 -2.74 -5.42 -8.71
C HIS A 27 -1.41 -4.68 -9.02
N ALA A 28 -1.29 -4.10 -10.22
CA ALA A 28 -0.11 -3.31 -10.58
C ALA A 28 0.01 -2.06 -9.69
N ILE A 29 -1.10 -1.37 -9.40
CA ILE A 29 -1.15 -0.24 -8.47
C ILE A 29 -0.73 -0.66 -7.07
N ALA A 30 -1.26 -1.79 -6.56
CA ALA A 30 -0.87 -2.30 -5.25
C ALA A 30 0.63 -2.56 -5.15
N HIS A 31 1.25 -3.17 -6.14
CA HIS A 31 2.71 -3.35 -6.16
C HIS A 31 3.49 -2.04 -6.19
N GLN A 32 3.00 -1.03 -6.90
CA GLN A 32 3.64 0.29 -6.90
C GLN A 32 3.58 0.94 -5.51
N VAL A 33 2.42 0.87 -4.85
CA VAL A 33 2.22 1.40 -3.49
C VAL A 33 3.08 0.67 -2.46
N GLU A 34 3.17 -0.66 -2.57
CA GLU A 34 3.95 -1.52 -1.66
C GLU A 34 5.43 -1.10 -1.58
N ASN A 35 5.99 -0.63 -2.70
CA ASN A 35 7.40 -0.27 -2.78
C ASN A 35 7.74 1.01 -2.00
N GLY A 36 6.81 1.95 -1.85
CA GLY A 36 7.05 3.22 -1.16
C GLY A 36 7.51 3.04 0.29
N PRO A 37 6.72 2.39 1.15
CA PRO A 37 7.11 2.12 2.54
C PRO A 37 8.42 1.33 2.66
N LYS A 38 8.63 0.32 1.79
CA LYS A 38 9.86 -0.49 1.79
C LYS A 38 11.12 0.30 1.46
N GLN A 39 11.01 1.34 0.64
CA GLN A 39 12.12 2.22 0.29
C GLN A 39 12.39 3.28 1.36
N GLN A 40 11.38 3.66 2.14
CA GLN A 40 11.48 4.75 3.11
C GLN A 40 11.83 4.28 4.53
N PHE A 41 11.43 3.07 4.93
CA PHE A 41 11.58 2.57 6.28
C PHE A 41 12.44 1.30 6.33
N ASP A 42 13.56 1.40 7.03
CA ASP A 42 14.31 0.22 7.45
C ASP A 42 13.45 -0.62 8.41
N GLY A 43 13.37 -1.93 8.17
CA GLY A 43 12.67 -2.88 9.06
C GLY A 43 11.27 -3.31 8.63
N ILE A 44 10.80 -2.90 7.44
CA ILE A 44 9.56 -3.44 6.86
C ILE A 44 9.75 -4.93 6.53
N GLN A 45 9.02 -5.78 7.26
CA GLN A 45 9.05 -7.23 7.06
C GLN A 45 7.94 -7.69 6.12
N ALA A 46 6.77 -7.05 6.18
CA ALA A 46 5.65 -7.32 5.30
C ALA A 46 4.75 -6.09 5.13
N VAL A 47 4.14 -5.99 3.95
CA VAL A 47 3.11 -5.02 3.62
C VAL A 47 1.94 -5.81 3.05
N VAL A 48 0.73 -5.57 3.56
CA VAL A 48 -0.53 -6.11 3.04
C VAL A 48 -1.35 -4.94 2.54
N ILE A 49 -1.83 -5.02 1.30
CA ILE A 49 -2.65 -3.98 0.68
C ILE A 49 -4.03 -4.56 0.38
N HIS A 50 -5.04 -3.92 0.95
CA HIS A 50 -6.45 -4.12 0.62
C HIS A 50 -6.84 -3.05 -0.39
N ILE A 51 -7.33 -3.49 -1.55
CA ILE A 51 -7.84 -2.61 -2.60
C ILE A 51 -9.35 -2.53 -2.43
N GLU A 52 -9.86 -1.31 -2.37
CA GLU A 52 -11.30 -1.02 -2.33
C GLU A 52 -11.67 -0.20 -3.58
N PRO A 53 -12.75 -0.56 -4.30
CA PRO A 53 -13.27 0.30 -5.36
C PRO A 53 -13.86 1.58 -4.75
N VAL A 54 -13.61 2.72 -5.40
CA VAL A 54 -14.15 4.02 -4.99
C VAL A 54 -14.80 4.66 -6.21
N SER A 55 -16.13 4.71 -6.21
CA SER A 55 -16.90 5.47 -7.18
C SER A 55 -16.81 6.96 -6.85
N PHE A 56 -16.35 7.79 -7.77
CA PHE A 56 -16.54 9.23 -7.66
C PHE A 56 -17.95 9.56 -8.16
N GLU A 57 -18.95 9.52 -7.28
CA GLU A 57 -20.21 10.18 -7.61
C GLU A 57 -19.96 11.69 -7.58
N PRO A 58 -20.10 12.41 -8.70
CA PRO A 58 -20.05 13.86 -8.66
C PRO A 58 -21.16 14.35 -7.72
N SER A 59 -20.80 15.19 -6.74
CA SER A 59 -21.79 15.85 -5.90
C SER A 59 -22.82 16.55 -6.79
N PRO A 60 -24.14 16.36 -6.55
CA PRO A 60 -25.20 16.91 -7.39
C PRO A 60 -25.17 18.44 -7.48
#